data_AF-A0A953MC14-F1
#
_entry.id   AF-A0A953MC14-F1
#
_cell.length_a   1.000
_cell.length_b   1.000
_cell.length_c   1.000
_cell.angle_alpha   90.00
_cell.angle_beta   90.00
_cell.angle_gamma   90.00
#
_symmetry.space_group_name_H-M   'P 1'
#
loop_
_entity.id
_entity.type
_entity.pdbx_description
1 polymer ?
#
loop_
_entity_poly.entity_id
_entity_poly.type
_entity_poly.pdbx_seq_one_letter_code
_entity_poly.pdbx_strand_id
1 'polypeptide(L)'
;MKILIVLLISFMFFACGNDVPDNENLSDTKEVIEEAVDQAATQAQVVRKKYPLKSGIITYERTGVLGNGKVIVYFDDYGIKERSETYNENGEVDEIKFSDGENMYKIIDNEVEKSVYLMGPGLYGTEMKFEFDPFNGNEKRIQKYNYKPLDNMQILGRDCQVYSMEAASGKSTFGGHDGFLLYTKAETPVGTYETKAVDFKENVDVDAALFNVPE
;
A
#
# COMPACT_ATOMS: atom_id res chain seq x y z
N MET A 1 10.31 36.71 57.60
CA MET A 1 9.88 36.45 56.21
C MET A 1 8.44 36.94 56.09
N LYS A 2 8.04 38.11 55.57
CA LYS A 2 8.59 39.06 54.56
C LYS A 2 8.96 38.30 53.27
N ILE A 3 8.32 38.45 52.11
CA ILE A 3 7.50 39.54 51.53
C ILE A 3 6.55 38.95 50.47
N LEU A 4 5.34 39.50 50.42
CA LEU A 4 4.33 39.43 49.37
C LEU A 4 4.59 40.56 48.35
N ILE A 5 4.78 40.28 47.07
CA ILE A 5 4.69 41.29 45.99
C ILE A 5 3.96 40.70 44.78
N VAL A 6 2.85 41.36 44.45
CA VAL A 6 2.08 41.33 43.21
C VAL A 6 2.57 42.48 42.31
N LEU A 7 2.76 42.24 41.01
CA LEU A 7 2.90 43.22 39.90
C LEU A 7 2.90 42.35 38.61
N LEU A 8 1.91 42.31 37.71
CA LEU A 8 1.08 43.29 36.99
C LEU A 8 1.87 44.34 36.16
N ILE A 9 1.43 44.52 34.90
CA ILE A 9 1.80 45.52 33.86
C ILE A 9 2.90 45.00 32.90
N SER A 10 2.62 44.55 31.67
CA SER A 10 2.02 45.18 30.46
C SER A 10 2.93 46.17 29.71
N PHE A 11 3.00 45.95 28.39
CA PHE A 11 3.26 46.87 27.27
C PHE A 11 4.56 46.73 26.42
N MET A 12 4.26 46.49 25.13
CA MET A 12 4.83 47.04 23.89
C MET A 12 5.93 46.31 23.12
N PHE A 13 5.48 45.70 22.02
CA PHE A 13 5.99 45.77 20.65
C PHE A 13 7.22 46.66 20.39
N PHE A 14 8.28 46.01 19.92
CA PHE A 14 9.24 46.51 18.92
C PHE A 14 9.36 45.35 17.92
N ALA A 15 8.97 45.38 16.63
CA ALA A 15 9.09 46.40 15.59
C ALA A 15 10.54 46.87 15.34
N CYS A 16 11.35 45.97 14.78
CA CYS A 16 12.43 46.28 13.84
C CYS A 16 12.25 45.27 12.69
N GLY A 17 12.03 45.66 11.43
CA GLY A 17 12.79 46.67 10.70
C GLY A 17 13.91 45.94 9.98
N ASN A 18 13.56 45.20 8.92
CA ASN A 18 14.51 44.51 8.06
C ASN A 18 15.15 45.52 7.12
N ASP A 19 16.45 45.76 7.30
CA ASP A 19 17.32 46.17 6.21
C ASP A 19 18.35 45.06 5.95
N VAL A 20 18.56 44.88 4.66
CA VAL A 20 19.09 43.75 3.91
C VAL A 20 20.62 43.63 4.01
N PRO A 21 21.18 42.43 3.80
CA PRO A 21 22.35 42.33 2.95
C PRO A 21 22.06 41.45 1.73
N ASP A 22 22.36 42.05 0.57
CA ASP A 22 22.34 41.44 -0.74
C ASP A 22 23.08 40.11 -0.76
N ASN A 23 22.44 39.08 -1.31
CA ASN A 23 23.18 38.03 -1.97
C ASN A 23 22.38 37.48 -3.15
N GLU A 24 22.94 37.69 -4.32
CA GLU A 24 22.52 37.17 -5.62
C GLU A 24 22.41 35.64 -5.57
N ASN A 25 21.23 35.10 -5.88
CA ASN A 25 20.98 33.84 -6.61
C ASN A 25 19.51 33.44 -6.43
N LEU A 26 18.61 34.29 -6.95
CA LEU A 26 17.16 34.11 -6.93
C LEU A 26 16.62 34.04 -8.38
N SER A 27 17.36 33.36 -9.25
CA SER A 27 17.00 33.12 -10.66
C SER A 27 16.80 31.64 -11.00
N ASP A 28 17.38 30.70 -10.25
CA ASP A 28 17.35 29.26 -10.60
C ASP A 28 16.19 28.47 -9.98
N THR A 29 15.38 29.08 -9.10
CA THR A 29 14.27 28.38 -8.44
C THR A 29 12.92 28.54 -9.16
N LYS A 30 12.86 29.37 -10.22
CA LYS A 30 11.62 29.63 -10.95
C LYS A 30 11.46 28.75 -12.20
N GLU A 31 12.56 28.37 -12.86
CA GLU A 31 12.54 27.43 -14.00
C GLU A 31 12.29 25.97 -13.56
N VAL A 32 12.67 25.58 -12.34
CA VAL A 32 12.45 24.21 -11.81
C VAL A 32 10.99 23.96 -11.40
N ILE A 33 10.20 25.02 -11.19
CA ILE A 33 8.78 24.90 -10.79
C ILE A 33 7.85 24.93 -12.01
N GLU A 34 8.22 25.59 -13.11
CA GLU A 34 7.40 25.56 -14.34
C GLU A 34 7.56 24.25 -15.13
N GLU A 35 8.74 23.61 -15.16
CA GLU A 35 8.91 22.28 -15.80
C GLU A 35 8.26 21.12 -15.00
N ALA A 36 8.04 21.28 -13.69
CA ALA A 36 7.39 20.27 -12.84
C ALA A 36 5.85 20.32 -12.88
N VAL A 37 5.27 21.45 -13.33
CA VAL A 37 3.81 21.65 -13.35
C VAL A 37 3.22 21.36 -14.74
N ASP A 38 4.02 21.48 -15.82
CA ASP A 38 3.54 21.22 -17.19
C ASP A 38 3.70 19.75 -17.64
N GLN A 39 4.48 18.92 -16.92
CA GLN A 39 4.54 17.47 -17.15
C GLN A 39 3.47 16.66 -16.39
N ALA A 40 2.69 17.30 -15.52
CA ALA A 40 1.58 16.68 -14.80
C ALA A 40 0.26 16.67 -15.59
N ALA A 41 0.21 17.33 -16.75
CA ALA A 41 -1.03 17.57 -17.50
C ALA A 41 -0.96 17.07 -18.95
N THR A 42 -0.33 15.92 -19.26
CA THR A 42 -0.63 15.12 -20.47
C THR A 42 0.10 13.77 -20.50
N GLN A 43 0.20 13.05 -19.38
CA GLN A 43 0.25 11.59 -19.47
C GLN A 43 -1.18 11.10 -19.47
N ALA A 44 -1.70 10.71 -20.64
CA ALA A 44 -2.80 9.76 -20.68
C ALA A 44 -2.44 8.63 -19.69
N GLN A 45 -3.20 8.51 -18.59
CA GLN A 45 -3.02 7.45 -17.61
C GLN A 45 -3.05 6.14 -18.38
N VAL A 46 -1.88 5.56 -18.65
CA VAL A 46 -1.81 4.21 -19.19
C VAL A 46 -2.21 3.34 -18.03
N VAL A 47 -3.51 3.06 -17.94
CA VAL A 47 -4.08 2.18 -16.94
C VAL A 47 -3.42 0.82 -17.14
N ARG A 48 -2.47 0.48 -16.26
CA ARG A 48 -1.68 -0.75 -16.37
C ARG A 48 -2.52 -1.89 -15.82
N LYS A 49 -2.90 -2.81 -16.70
CA LYS A 49 -3.47 -4.10 -16.30
C LYS A 49 -2.53 -4.79 -15.31
N LYS A 50 -3.05 -5.14 -14.14
CA LYS A 50 -2.29 -5.81 -13.09
C LYS A 50 -2.22 -7.31 -13.35
N TYR A 51 -3.35 -7.88 -13.73
CA TYR A 51 -3.52 -9.31 -13.97
C TYR A 51 -3.82 -9.63 -15.43
N PRO A 52 -3.52 -10.86 -15.88
CA PRO A 52 -3.93 -11.33 -17.20
C PRO A 52 -5.43 -11.68 -17.26
N LEU A 53 -6.05 -12.02 -16.13
CA LEU A 53 -7.47 -12.33 -16.03
C LEU A 53 -8.29 -11.07 -15.80
N LYS A 54 -9.46 -10.96 -16.44
CA LYS A 54 -10.34 -9.79 -16.30
C LYS A 54 -10.87 -9.68 -14.87
N SER A 55 -11.40 -10.77 -14.32
CA SER A 55 -12.05 -10.79 -13.02
C SER A 55 -11.77 -12.08 -12.26
N GLY A 56 -11.93 -12.04 -10.94
CA GLY A 56 -11.78 -13.20 -10.09
C GLY A 56 -11.89 -12.91 -8.60
N ILE A 57 -11.86 -14.00 -7.82
CA ILE A 57 -11.88 -13.97 -6.36
C ILE A 57 -10.77 -14.88 -5.85
N ILE A 58 -9.88 -14.34 -5.01
CA ILE A 58 -8.82 -15.10 -4.34
C ILE A 58 -9.11 -15.11 -2.84
N THR A 59 -9.13 -16.29 -2.24
CA THR A 59 -9.21 -16.44 -0.79
C THR A 59 -7.85 -16.86 -0.25
N TYR A 60 -7.38 -16.14 0.75
CA TYR A 60 -6.14 -16.41 1.47
C TYR A 60 -6.44 -16.81 2.90
N GLU A 61 -5.67 -17.76 3.42
CA GLU A 61 -5.52 -17.97 4.86
C GLU A 61 -4.36 -17.14 5.36
N ARG A 62 -4.54 -16.52 6.53
CA ARG A 62 -3.49 -15.81 7.28
C ARG A 62 -3.24 -16.55 8.57
N THR A 63 -1.97 -16.77 8.88
CA THR A 63 -1.53 -17.32 10.15
C THR A 63 -0.40 -16.47 10.70
N GLY A 64 -0.33 -16.30 12.01
CA GLY A 64 0.78 -15.59 12.63
C GLY A 64 0.56 -15.32 14.11
N VAL A 65 1.48 -14.54 14.69
CA VAL A 65 1.49 -14.25 16.13
C VAL A 65 0.34 -13.34 16.58
N LEU A 66 -0.33 -12.65 15.66
CA LEU A 66 -1.53 -11.84 15.93
C LEU A 66 -2.82 -12.63 15.78
N GLY A 67 -2.72 -13.95 15.59
CA GLY A 67 -3.84 -14.84 15.30
C GLY A 67 -3.92 -15.24 13.83
N ASN A 68 -4.91 -16.05 13.56
CA ASN A 68 -5.28 -16.52 12.23
C ASN A 68 -6.38 -15.62 11.65
N GLY A 69 -6.65 -15.79 10.37
CA GLY A 69 -7.72 -15.07 9.70
C GLY A 69 -7.79 -15.46 8.25
N LYS A 70 -8.65 -14.76 7.52
CA LYS A 70 -8.71 -14.88 6.06
C LYS A 70 -8.70 -13.52 5.40
N VAL A 71 -8.21 -13.47 4.18
CA VAL A 71 -8.37 -12.31 3.30
C VAL A 71 -9.08 -12.78 2.05
N ILE A 72 -10.10 -12.04 1.63
CA ILE A 72 -10.76 -12.28 0.35
C ILE A 72 -10.48 -11.07 -0.54
N VAL A 73 -9.89 -11.35 -1.69
CA VAL A 73 -9.58 -10.37 -2.72
C VAL A 73 -10.52 -10.57 -3.89
N TYR A 74 -11.30 -9.54 -4.20
CA TYR A 74 -12.15 -9.46 -5.38
C TYR A 74 -11.47 -8.52 -6.37
N PHE A 75 -11.42 -8.90 -7.64
CA PHE A 75 -10.88 -8.02 -8.68
C PHE A 75 -11.71 -8.08 -9.95
N ASP A 76 -11.76 -6.94 -10.65
CA ASP A 76 -12.34 -6.80 -11.98
C ASP A 76 -11.49 -5.84 -12.82
N ASP A 77 -11.81 -5.73 -14.11
CA ASP A 77 -11.10 -4.91 -15.09
C ASP A 77 -9.59 -5.15 -15.04
N TYR A 78 -9.16 -6.41 -14.99
CA TYR A 78 -7.75 -6.83 -14.95
C TYR A 78 -6.98 -6.35 -13.72
N GLY A 79 -7.68 -6.19 -12.59
CA GLY A 79 -7.14 -5.70 -11.32
C GLY A 79 -7.01 -4.18 -11.24
N ILE A 80 -7.65 -3.46 -12.17
CA ILE A 80 -7.85 -2.00 -12.05
C ILE A 80 -8.79 -1.72 -10.88
N LYS A 81 -9.86 -2.51 -10.76
CA LYS A 81 -10.77 -2.50 -9.62
C LYS A 81 -10.42 -3.68 -8.72
N GLU A 82 -10.20 -3.40 -7.45
CA GLU A 82 -9.85 -4.41 -6.46
C GLU A 82 -10.49 -4.10 -5.12
N ARG A 83 -10.84 -5.13 -4.38
CA ARG A 83 -11.30 -5.05 -3.00
C ARG A 83 -10.65 -6.15 -2.19
N SER A 84 -10.12 -5.80 -1.03
CA SER A 84 -9.53 -6.71 -0.06
C SER A 84 -10.32 -6.61 1.24
N GLU A 85 -10.86 -7.73 1.69
CA GLU A 85 -11.58 -7.86 2.95
C GLU A 85 -10.79 -8.77 3.88
N THR A 86 -10.29 -8.22 4.99
CA THR A 86 -9.61 -8.96 6.05
C THR A 86 -10.61 -9.34 7.12
N TYR A 87 -10.59 -10.62 7.50
CA TYR A 87 -11.43 -11.17 8.55
C TYR A 87 -10.56 -11.71 9.68
N ASN A 88 -10.98 -11.47 10.92
CA ASN A 88 -10.35 -12.00 12.12
C ASN A 88 -10.69 -13.50 12.34
N GLU A 89 -10.16 -14.10 13.41
CA GLU A 89 -10.41 -15.51 13.76
C GLU A 89 -11.90 -15.83 14.00
N ASN A 90 -12.68 -14.85 14.46
CA ASN A 90 -14.12 -15.01 14.71
C ASN A 90 -14.94 -14.95 13.42
N GLY A 91 -14.32 -14.63 12.28
CA GLY A 91 -14.99 -14.44 11.00
C GLY A 91 -15.65 -13.08 10.85
N GLU A 92 -15.33 -12.12 11.73
CA GLU A 92 -15.78 -10.74 11.63
C GLU A 92 -14.83 -9.95 10.71
N VAL A 93 -15.38 -8.97 9.99
CA VAL A 93 -14.59 -8.09 9.14
C VAL A 93 -13.76 -7.15 10.02
N ASP A 94 -12.44 -7.19 9.84
CA ASP A 94 -11.49 -6.33 10.54
C ASP A 94 -11.14 -5.10 9.69
N GLU A 95 -10.93 -5.28 8.38
CA GLU A 95 -10.57 -4.20 7.47
C GLU A 95 -11.14 -4.47 6.07
N ILE A 96 -11.66 -3.41 5.45
CA ILE A 96 -11.97 -3.39 4.02
C ILE A 96 -11.13 -2.30 3.36
N LYS A 97 -10.43 -2.66 2.29
CA LYS A 97 -9.83 -1.71 1.34
C LYS A 97 -10.38 -1.98 -0.04
N PHE A 98 -10.58 -0.94 -0.83
CA PHE A 98 -10.92 -1.12 -2.24
C PHE A 98 -10.39 0.01 -3.11
N SER A 99 -10.27 -0.27 -4.41
CA SER A 99 -10.02 0.69 -5.46
C SER A 99 -11.12 0.62 -6.52
N ASP A 100 -11.55 1.80 -6.97
CA ASP A 100 -12.45 1.98 -8.11
C ASP A 100 -11.69 2.13 -9.45
N GLY A 101 -10.35 2.07 -9.43
CA GLY A 101 -9.46 2.30 -10.57
C GLY A 101 -8.84 3.70 -10.61
N GLU A 102 -9.37 4.66 -9.86
CA GLU A 102 -8.84 6.03 -9.75
C GLU A 102 -8.29 6.28 -8.35
N ASN A 103 -9.06 5.90 -7.34
CA ASN A 103 -8.83 6.16 -5.93
C ASN A 103 -8.74 4.85 -5.13
N MET A 104 -8.09 4.93 -3.99
CA MET A 104 -8.06 3.88 -2.98
C MET A 104 -8.85 4.35 -1.75
N TYR A 105 -9.69 3.47 -1.23
CA TYR A 105 -10.51 3.71 -0.06
C TYR A 105 -10.23 2.67 1.02
N LYS A 106 -10.42 3.06 2.28
CA LYS A 106 -10.49 2.17 3.42
C LYS A 106 -11.80 2.38 4.15
N ILE A 107 -12.50 1.31 4.46
CA ILE A 107 -13.66 1.32 5.34
C ILE A 107 -13.21 0.81 6.70
N ILE A 108 -13.53 1.59 7.73
CA ILE A 108 -13.53 1.12 9.10
C ILE A 108 -14.99 0.99 9.50
N ASP A 109 -15.42 -0.24 9.77
CA ASP A 109 -16.78 -0.54 10.21
C ASP A 109 -16.67 -1.21 11.58
N ASN A 110 -16.74 -0.41 12.63
CA ASN A 110 -16.73 -0.89 14.01
C ASN A 110 -17.91 -0.29 14.79
N GLU A 111 -18.14 -0.78 16.01
CA GLU A 111 -19.28 -0.34 16.83
C GLU A 111 -19.30 1.17 17.12
N VAL A 112 -18.17 1.87 16.97
CA VAL A 112 -17.98 3.27 17.32
C VAL A 112 -18.10 4.18 16.09
N GLU A 113 -17.63 3.73 14.94
CA GLU A 113 -17.53 4.54 13.73
C GLU A 113 -17.68 3.67 12.48
N LYS A 114 -18.53 4.15 11.56
CA LYS A 114 -18.61 3.68 10.20
C LYS A 114 -18.15 4.79 9.27
N SER A 115 -16.91 4.68 8.81
CA SER A 115 -16.25 5.73 8.03
C SER A 115 -15.54 5.17 6.80
N VAL A 116 -15.55 5.97 5.74
CA VAL A 116 -14.82 5.71 4.49
C VAL A 116 -13.74 6.78 4.36
N TYR A 117 -12.48 6.34 4.26
CA TYR A 117 -11.32 7.20 4.11
C TYR A 117 -10.76 7.09 2.70
N LEU A 118 -10.56 8.24 2.04
CA LEU A 118 -9.79 8.32 0.81
C LEU A 118 -8.29 8.22 1.15
N MET A 119 -7.64 7.15 0.69
CA MET A 119 -6.22 6.88 0.94
C MET A 119 -5.29 7.49 -0.13
N GLY A 120 -5.86 8.02 -1.22
CA GLY A 120 -5.12 8.59 -2.35
C GLY A 120 -5.35 7.80 -3.65
N PRO A 121 -4.42 7.87 -4.61
CA PRO A 121 -4.56 7.20 -5.90
C PRO A 121 -4.64 5.67 -5.79
N GLY A 122 -5.57 5.06 -6.52
CA GLY A 122 -5.85 3.62 -6.53
C GLY A 122 -5.17 2.81 -7.64
N LEU A 123 -4.23 3.41 -8.38
CA LEU A 123 -3.69 2.89 -9.64
C LEU A 123 -3.04 1.49 -9.59
N TYR A 124 -2.79 0.95 -8.39
CA TYR A 124 -2.17 -0.36 -8.20
C TYR A 124 -3.10 -1.38 -7.52
N GLY A 125 -4.35 -0.99 -7.25
CA GLY A 125 -5.30 -1.79 -6.49
C GLY A 125 -4.85 -2.00 -5.04
N THR A 126 -5.43 -2.99 -4.36
CA THR A 126 -5.21 -3.26 -2.93
C THR A 126 -4.02 -4.17 -2.68
N GLU A 127 -3.77 -5.11 -3.59
CA GLU A 127 -2.73 -6.12 -3.43
C GLU A 127 -1.43 -5.77 -4.17
N MET A 128 -0.33 -6.46 -3.89
CA MET A 128 0.88 -6.31 -4.68
C MET A 128 0.81 -7.20 -5.93
N LYS A 129 1.15 -6.65 -7.11
CA LYS A 129 1.43 -7.46 -8.29
C LYS A 129 2.71 -8.26 -8.06
N PHE A 130 2.67 -9.57 -8.28
CA PHE A 130 3.87 -10.39 -8.19
C PHE A 130 4.78 -10.16 -9.39
N GLU A 131 6.04 -9.81 -9.12
CA GLU A 131 7.11 -9.74 -10.10
C GLU A 131 8.28 -10.56 -9.57
N PHE A 132 8.74 -11.56 -10.33
CA PHE A 132 9.81 -12.45 -9.87
C PHE A 132 11.12 -11.69 -9.64
N ASP A 133 11.45 -10.74 -10.51
CA ASP A 133 12.56 -9.80 -10.32
C ASP A 133 12.01 -8.39 -10.05
N PRO A 134 11.60 -8.07 -8.80
CA PRO A 134 11.02 -6.78 -8.47
C PRO A 134 12.03 -5.61 -8.55
N PHE A 135 13.31 -5.92 -8.76
CA PHE A 135 14.37 -4.93 -8.89
C PHE A 135 14.83 -4.71 -10.33
N ASN A 136 14.27 -5.46 -11.29
CA ASN A 136 14.61 -5.38 -12.71
C ASN A 136 16.13 -5.36 -12.95
N GLY A 137 16.85 -6.29 -12.31
CA GLY A 137 18.31 -6.42 -12.40
C GLY A 137 19.13 -5.35 -11.67
N ASN A 138 18.52 -4.49 -10.84
CA ASN A 138 19.25 -3.46 -10.10
C ASN A 138 20.13 -4.08 -9.00
N GLU A 139 21.43 -4.25 -9.30
CA GLU A 139 22.41 -4.90 -8.42
C GLU A 139 22.50 -4.27 -7.03
N LYS A 140 22.41 -2.93 -6.92
CA LYS A 140 22.46 -2.24 -5.62
C LYS A 140 21.28 -2.64 -4.74
N ARG A 141 20.08 -2.80 -5.32
CA ARG A 141 18.89 -3.23 -4.58
C ARG A 141 18.94 -4.72 -4.27
N ILE A 142 19.39 -5.55 -5.21
CA ILE A 142 19.59 -6.99 -5.01
C ILE A 142 20.52 -7.25 -3.82
N GLN A 143 21.66 -6.56 -3.76
CA GLN A 143 22.60 -6.66 -2.64
C GLN A 143 22.01 -6.10 -1.35
N LYS A 144 21.42 -4.89 -1.39
CA LYS A 144 20.84 -4.24 -0.22
C LYS A 144 19.77 -5.09 0.46
N TYR A 145 18.92 -5.76 -0.32
CA TYR A 145 17.81 -6.56 0.19
C TYR A 145 18.10 -8.06 0.18
N ASN A 146 19.35 -8.49 -0.01
CA ASN A 146 19.74 -9.90 -0.02
C ASN A 146 18.80 -10.77 -0.89
N TYR A 147 18.41 -10.26 -2.07
CA TYR A 147 17.42 -10.91 -2.93
C TYR A 147 17.93 -12.29 -3.37
N LYS A 148 17.08 -13.31 -3.22
CA LYS A 148 17.41 -14.69 -3.54
C LYS A 148 16.24 -15.38 -4.24
N PRO A 149 16.39 -15.84 -5.49
CA PRO A 149 15.46 -16.80 -6.05
C PRO A 149 15.51 -18.10 -5.23
N LEU A 150 14.37 -18.75 -5.08
CA LEU A 150 14.21 -20.02 -4.39
C LEU A 150 13.60 -21.05 -5.36
N ASP A 151 13.55 -22.30 -4.93
CA ASP A 151 12.85 -23.35 -5.68
C ASP A 151 11.37 -22.98 -5.82
N ASN A 152 10.78 -23.34 -6.97
CA ASN A 152 9.37 -23.12 -7.22
C ASN A 152 8.49 -23.88 -6.20
N MET A 153 7.29 -23.35 -5.98
CA MET A 153 6.29 -23.95 -5.10
C MET A 153 5.00 -24.26 -5.85
N GLN A 154 4.37 -25.37 -5.51
CA GLN A 154 3.05 -25.72 -6.02
C GLN A 154 1.97 -25.09 -5.12
N ILE A 155 1.21 -24.13 -5.66
CA ILE A 155 0.10 -23.46 -4.96
C ILE A 155 -1.14 -23.53 -5.85
N LEU A 156 -2.23 -24.11 -5.35
CA LEU A 156 -3.48 -24.32 -6.10
C LEU A 156 -3.26 -24.97 -7.48
N GLY A 157 -2.34 -25.94 -7.55
CA GLY A 157 -1.99 -26.65 -8.79
C GLY A 157 -1.13 -25.85 -9.79
N ARG A 158 -0.59 -24.70 -9.38
CA ARG A 158 0.27 -23.85 -10.22
C ARG A 158 1.72 -23.93 -9.77
N ASP A 159 2.61 -23.97 -10.75
CA ASP A 159 4.05 -23.81 -10.52
C ASP A 159 4.37 -22.33 -10.32
N CYS A 160 4.50 -21.92 -9.05
CA CYS A 160 4.75 -20.55 -8.66
C CYS A 160 6.25 -20.30 -8.54
N GLN A 161 6.72 -19.20 -9.12
CA GLN A 161 8.07 -18.74 -8.89
C GLN A 161 8.17 -18.15 -7.49
N VAL A 162 9.31 -18.34 -6.84
CA VAL A 162 9.49 -17.94 -5.45
C VAL A 162 10.81 -17.22 -5.26
N TYR A 163 10.78 -16.12 -4.52
CA TYR A 163 11.99 -15.44 -4.09
C TYR A 163 11.87 -15.02 -2.63
N SER A 164 13.00 -14.72 -2.03
CA SER A 164 13.07 -14.06 -0.73
C SER A 164 13.90 -12.78 -0.79
N MET A 165 13.61 -11.88 0.14
CA MET A 165 14.36 -10.66 0.38
C MET A 165 14.46 -10.43 1.90
N GLU A 166 15.46 -9.67 2.31
CA GLU A 166 15.72 -9.31 3.69
C GLU A 166 15.72 -7.79 3.82
N ALA A 167 14.94 -7.29 4.77
CA ALA A 167 14.91 -5.90 5.16
C ALA A 167 15.24 -5.78 6.65
N ALA A 168 15.39 -4.56 7.16
CA ALA A 168 15.63 -4.34 8.59
C ALA A 168 14.55 -4.97 9.49
N SER A 169 13.33 -5.14 8.97
CA SER A 169 12.20 -5.76 9.67
C SER A 169 12.25 -7.30 9.72
N GLY A 170 13.13 -7.95 8.94
CA GLY A 170 13.22 -9.40 8.83
C GLY A 170 13.25 -9.89 7.39
N LYS A 171 13.08 -11.22 7.24
CA LYS A 171 13.09 -11.89 5.94
C LYS A 171 11.66 -12.06 5.44
N SER A 172 11.42 -11.75 4.17
CA SER A 172 10.15 -11.99 3.50
C SER A 172 10.35 -12.93 2.32
N THR A 173 9.45 -13.90 2.18
CA THR A 173 9.36 -14.83 1.04
C THR A 173 8.07 -14.54 0.28
N PHE A 174 8.16 -14.49 -1.04
CA PHE A 174 7.05 -14.21 -1.94
C PHE A 174 6.95 -15.32 -2.97
N GLY A 175 5.74 -15.78 -3.23
CA GLY A 175 5.47 -16.77 -4.28
C GLY A 175 4.29 -16.32 -5.13
N GLY A 176 4.43 -16.44 -6.44
CA GLY A 176 3.38 -16.02 -7.35
C GLY A 176 3.51 -16.60 -8.75
N HIS A 177 2.47 -16.37 -9.54
CA HIS A 177 2.32 -16.89 -10.90
C HIS A 177 1.53 -15.87 -11.73
N ASP A 178 2.00 -15.54 -12.93
CA ASP A 178 1.36 -14.63 -13.87
C ASP A 178 0.86 -13.29 -13.26
N GLY A 179 1.68 -12.69 -12.39
CA GLY A 179 1.34 -11.41 -11.74
C GLY A 179 0.50 -11.55 -10.46
N PHE A 180 -0.06 -12.73 -10.18
CA PHE A 180 -0.77 -13.00 -8.93
C PHE A 180 0.21 -13.35 -7.81
N LEU A 181 0.14 -12.62 -6.71
CA LEU A 181 0.83 -12.98 -5.47
C LEU A 181 -0.02 -14.00 -4.72
N LEU A 182 0.45 -15.25 -4.64
CA LEU A 182 -0.31 -16.36 -4.06
C LEU A 182 0.24 -16.81 -2.70
N TYR A 183 1.42 -16.31 -2.34
CA TYR A 183 2.09 -16.64 -1.10
C TYR A 183 2.93 -15.49 -0.60
N THR A 184 2.82 -15.20 0.69
CA THR A 184 3.81 -14.41 1.43
C THR A 184 4.11 -15.05 2.77
N LYS A 185 5.37 -14.96 3.19
CA LYS A 185 5.79 -15.30 4.55
C LYS A 185 6.78 -14.26 5.03
N ALA A 186 6.49 -13.62 6.15
CA ALA A 186 7.38 -12.67 6.80
C ALA A 186 7.88 -13.27 8.13
N GLU A 187 9.20 -13.40 8.26
CA GLU A 187 9.92 -13.89 9.42
C GLU A 187 10.58 -12.68 10.10
N THR A 188 10.00 -12.24 11.21
CA THR A 188 10.42 -11.03 11.95
C THR A 188 10.85 -11.40 13.37
N PRO A 189 11.53 -10.50 14.11
CA PRO A 189 11.88 -10.76 15.52
C PRO A 189 10.68 -11.02 16.42
N VAL A 190 9.50 -10.49 16.07
CA VAL A 190 8.26 -10.68 16.85
C VAL A 190 7.51 -11.96 16.49
N GLY A 191 7.90 -12.64 15.40
CA GLY A 191 7.28 -13.88 14.96
C GLY A 191 7.21 -14.03 13.45
N THR A 192 6.55 -15.12 13.04
CA THR A 192 6.26 -15.43 11.64
C THR A 192 4.82 -15.08 11.31
N TYR A 193 4.62 -14.50 10.14
CA TYR A 193 3.31 -14.27 9.54
C TYR A 193 3.31 -14.91 8.16
N GLU A 194 2.28 -15.68 7.84
CA GLU A 194 2.12 -16.34 6.55
C GLU A 194 0.75 -16.01 5.97
N THR A 195 0.71 -15.75 4.67
CA THR A 195 -0.53 -15.55 3.91
C THR A 195 -0.44 -16.41 2.67
N LYS A 196 -1.37 -17.36 2.52
CA LYS A 196 -1.35 -18.35 1.44
C LYS A 196 -2.72 -18.44 0.78
N ALA A 197 -2.74 -18.40 -0.55
CA ALA A 197 -3.95 -18.61 -1.32
C ALA A 197 -4.45 -20.05 -1.15
N VAL A 198 -5.72 -20.20 -0.83
CA VAL A 198 -6.40 -21.48 -0.60
C VAL A 198 -7.59 -21.71 -1.54
N ASP A 199 -8.09 -20.66 -2.18
CA ASP A 199 -9.08 -20.75 -3.26
C ASP A 199 -8.83 -19.64 -4.29
N PHE A 200 -9.09 -19.93 -5.56
CA PHE A 200 -9.01 -18.96 -6.65
C PHE A 200 -10.06 -19.27 -7.71
N LYS A 201 -11.10 -18.43 -7.75
CA LYS A 201 -12.15 -18.46 -8.77
C LYS A 201 -11.82 -17.48 -9.89
N GLU A 202 -11.52 -18.01 -11.07
CA GLU A 202 -11.16 -17.22 -12.24
C GLU A 202 -12.38 -16.88 -13.11
N ASN A 203 -12.36 -15.70 -13.75
CA ASN A 203 -13.36 -15.27 -14.74
C ASN A 203 -14.82 -15.36 -14.23
N VAL A 204 -15.01 -15.13 -12.94
CA VAL A 204 -16.34 -15.07 -12.32
C VAL A 204 -16.88 -13.65 -12.36
N ASP A 205 -18.21 -13.52 -12.38
CA ASP A 205 -18.86 -12.23 -12.23
C ASP A 205 -18.64 -11.72 -10.81
N VAL A 206 -18.15 -10.49 -10.69
CA VAL A 206 -17.88 -9.83 -9.41
C VAL A 206 -18.82 -8.64 -9.31
N ASP A 207 -19.56 -8.56 -8.21
CA ASP A 207 -20.52 -7.48 -8.01
C ASP A 207 -19.83 -6.12 -8.07
N ALA A 208 -20.19 -5.31 -9.06
CA ALA A 208 -19.61 -3.99 -9.28
C ALA A 208 -19.83 -3.04 -8.08
N ALA A 209 -20.86 -3.27 -7.26
CA ALA A 209 -21.11 -2.48 -6.05
C ALA A 209 -19.99 -2.61 -5.01
N LEU A 210 -19.20 -3.70 -5.05
CA LEU A 210 -18.05 -3.90 -4.14
C LEU A 210 -16.95 -2.84 -4.31
N PHE A 211 -16.89 -2.19 -5.47
CA PHE A 211 -15.88 -1.19 -5.82
C PHE A 211 -16.37 0.25 -5.67
N ASN A 212 -17.58 0.46 -5.17
CA ASN A 212 -18.15 1.78 -4.97
C ASN A 212 -18.07 2.19 -3.49
N VAL A 213 -18.00 3.51 -3.26
CA VAL A 213 -18.20 4.07 -1.93
C VAL A 213 -19.66 3.79 -1.50
N PRO A 214 -19.88 3.13 -0.34
CA PRO A 214 -21.24 2.92 0.16
C PRO A 214 -21.98 4.24 0.41
N GLU A 215 -23.27 4.28 0.09
CA GLU A 215 -24.18 5.40 0.43
C GLU A 215 -24.51 5.46 1.94
#